data_AF-A0A1V5GWE3-F1
#
_entry.id   AF-A0A1V5GWE3-F1
#
_cell.length_a   1.000
_cell.length_b   1.000
_cell.length_c   1.000
_cell.angle_alpha   90.00
_cell.angle_beta   90.00
_cell.angle_gamma   90.00
#
_symmetry.space_group_name_H-M   'P 1'
#
loop_
_entity.id
_entity.type
_entity.pdbx_description
1 polymer ?
#
loop_
_entity_poly.entity_id
_entity_poly.type
_entity_poly.pdbx_seq_one_letter_code
_entity_poly.pdbx_strand_id
1 'polypeptide(L)'
;MTPIECHEMIKTVSAYYERKIPSDRTLDLWFERIRGIPGESIGWIQTRIFEQFEAFPKNLPSVIWELYNAWLDAYPEKAAPRETVDCPDCESGWLILEKDQDPYRTPISATAPCGRCRQLRMPKYLRLEDAMLAGFRRKNLTTEYAVRRRPVRELAASIGRNVPQVNTVAQED
;
A
#
# COMPACT_ATOMS: atom_id res chain seq x y z
N MET A 1 -3.71 -11.30 20.18
CA MET A 1 -3.45 -11.03 21.60
C MET A 1 -4.50 -11.75 22.41
N THR A 2 -4.18 -12.15 23.63
CA THR A 2 -5.15 -12.76 24.54
C THR A 2 -6.00 -11.68 25.22
N PRO A 3 -7.18 -12.03 25.78
CA PRO A 3 -7.97 -11.09 26.57
C PRO A 3 -7.18 -10.51 27.76
N ILE A 4 -6.37 -11.35 28.41
CA ILE A 4 -5.55 -10.96 29.56
C ILE A 4 -4.55 -9.87 29.14
N GLU A 5 -3.81 -10.09 28.06
CA GLU A 5 -2.86 -9.10 27.52
C GLU A 5 -3.54 -7.77 27.18
N CYS A 6 -4.73 -7.83 26.57
CA CYS A 6 -5.51 -6.64 26.24
C CYS A 6 -5.95 -5.88 27.50
N HIS A 7 -6.46 -6.58 28.51
CA HIS A 7 -6.95 -5.96 29.74
C HIS A 7 -5.80 -5.32 30.51
N GLU A 8 -4.66 -6.00 30.63
CA GLU A 8 -3.47 -5.44 31.26
C GLU A 8 -2.97 -4.20 30.51
N MET A 9 -2.92 -4.25 29.18
CA MET A 9 -2.56 -3.08 28.37
C MET A 9 -3.46 -1.87 28.67
N ILE A 10 -4.79 -2.06 28.67
CA ILE A 10 -5.76 -0.98 28.89
C ILE A 10 -5.65 -0.45 30.32
N LYS A 11 -5.41 -1.31 31.31
CA LYS A 11 -5.18 -0.90 32.71
C LYS A 11 -3.91 -0.06 32.83
N THR A 12 -2.79 -0.47 32.22
CA THR A 12 -1.55 0.31 32.22
C THR A 12 -1.76 1.68 31.58
N VAL A 13 -2.44 1.74 30.43
CA VAL A 13 -2.73 3.02 29.76
C VAL A 13 -3.65 3.89 30.61
N SER A 14 -4.68 3.31 31.24
CA SER A 14 -5.58 4.05 32.13
C SER A 14 -4.84 4.60 33.35
N ALA A 15 -3.94 3.80 33.94
CA ALA A 15 -3.13 4.21 35.08
C ALA A 15 -2.16 5.34 34.72
N TYR A 16 -1.51 5.27 33.55
CA TYR A 16 -0.58 6.32 33.09
C TYR A 16 -1.25 7.69 32.99
N TYR A 17 -2.49 7.76 32.49
CA TYR A 17 -3.27 8.99 32.39
C TYR A 17 -4.12 9.28 33.64
N GLU A 18 -3.89 8.57 34.74
CA GLU A 18 -4.63 8.70 36.01
C GLU A 18 -6.16 8.62 35.83
N ARG A 19 -6.62 7.79 34.90
CA ARG A 19 -8.04 7.58 34.59
C ARG A 19 -8.61 6.39 35.35
N LYS A 20 -9.91 6.48 35.65
CA LYS A 20 -10.68 5.35 36.15
C LYS A 20 -10.63 4.20 35.13
N ILE A 21 -10.22 3.03 35.59
CA ILE A 21 -10.18 1.81 34.79
C ILE A 21 -11.62 1.51 34.28
N PRO A 22 -11.79 1.22 32.97
CA PRO A 22 -13.07 0.78 32.44
C PRO A 22 -13.60 -0.46 33.16
N SER A 23 -14.93 -0.65 33.18
CA SER A 23 -15.52 -1.87 33.74
C SER A 23 -15.11 -3.10 32.93
N ASP A 24 -15.14 -4.29 33.55
CA ASP A 24 -14.80 -5.56 32.87
C ASP A 24 -15.61 -5.76 31.58
N ARG A 25 -16.92 -5.47 31.63
CA ARG A 25 -17.79 -5.50 30.44
C ARG A 25 -17.31 -4.57 29.31
N THR A 26 -16.75 -3.41 29.65
CA THR A 26 -16.19 -2.47 28.66
C THR A 26 -14.88 -3.00 28.07
N LEU A 27 -14.03 -3.59 28.91
CA LEU A 27 -12.78 -4.23 28.49
C LEU A 27 -13.05 -5.37 27.51
N ASP A 28 -14.05 -6.22 27.80
CA ASP A 28 -14.45 -7.32 26.91
C ASP A 28 -14.94 -6.80 25.54
N LEU A 29 -15.77 -5.75 25.53
CA LEU A 29 -16.25 -5.12 24.29
C LEU A 29 -15.10 -4.49 23.49
N TRP A 30 -14.12 -3.91 24.15
CA TRP A 30 -12.94 -3.35 23.50
C TRP A 30 -12.05 -4.45 22.95
N PHE A 31 -11.87 -5.54 23.70
CA PHE A 31 -11.13 -6.72 23.25
C PHE A 31 -11.73 -7.31 21.97
N GLU A 32 -13.05 -7.52 21.91
CA GLU A 32 -13.71 -8.04 20.70
C GLU A 32 -13.41 -7.19 19.46
N ARG A 33 -13.25 -5.88 19.63
CA ARG A 33 -12.91 -4.97 18.53
C ARG A 33 -11.46 -5.07 18.08
N ILE A 34 -10.53 -5.45 18.95
CA ILE A 34 -9.09 -5.46 18.68
C ILE A 34 -8.44 -6.86 18.72
N ARG A 35 -9.22 -7.92 18.95
CA ARG A 35 -8.75 -9.32 19.10
C ARG A 35 -7.85 -9.82 17.96
N GLY A 36 -7.97 -9.24 16.77
CA GLY A 36 -7.16 -9.56 15.59
C GLY A 36 -5.70 -9.09 15.65
N ILE A 37 -5.32 -8.28 16.63
CA ILE A 37 -3.97 -7.72 16.75
C ILE A 37 -3.06 -8.71 17.52
N PRO A 38 -1.85 -9.04 17.02
CA PRO A 38 -0.93 -9.96 17.68
C PRO A 38 -0.32 -9.35 18.95
N GLY A 39 -0.05 -10.19 19.96
CA GLY A 39 0.48 -9.75 21.26
C GLY A 39 1.87 -9.09 21.17
N GLU A 40 2.69 -9.48 20.20
CA GLU A 40 4.04 -8.92 20.01
C GLU A 40 4.05 -7.40 19.75
N SER A 41 2.97 -6.86 19.19
CA SER A 41 2.85 -5.43 18.87
C SER A 41 2.45 -4.56 20.07
N ILE A 42 2.00 -5.16 21.18
CA ILE A 42 1.44 -4.44 22.33
C ILE A 42 2.42 -3.45 22.94
N GLY A 43 3.65 -3.87 23.20
CA GLY A 43 4.66 -3.01 23.84
C GLY A 43 5.00 -1.79 22.97
N TRP A 44 5.05 -1.97 21.65
CA TRP A 44 5.27 -0.87 20.72
C TRP A 44 4.08 0.10 20.69
N ILE A 45 2.86 -0.43 20.63
CA ILE A 45 1.62 0.38 20.63
C ILE A 45 1.51 1.19 21.93
N GLN A 46 1.75 0.58 23.09
CA GLN A 46 1.74 1.27 24.39
C GLN A 46 2.73 2.44 24.42
N THR A 47 3.97 2.19 23.98
CA THR A 47 5.01 3.22 23.93
C THR A 47 4.55 4.40 23.08
N ARG A 48 3.98 4.13 21.89
CA ARG A 48 3.44 5.20 21.03
C ARG A 48 2.26 5.94 21.63
N ILE A 49 1.39 5.28 22.37
CA ILE A 49 0.29 5.95 23.07
C ILE A 49 0.83 6.97 24.07
N PHE A 50 1.90 6.64 24.81
CA PHE A 50 2.49 7.54 25.80
C PHE A 50 3.31 8.68 25.18
N GLU A 51 3.93 8.45 24.02
CA GLU A 51 4.72 9.47 23.33
C GLU A 51 3.86 10.45 22.52
N GLN A 52 2.80 9.97 21.86
CA GLN A 52 2.05 10.75 20.86
C GLN A 52 0.84 11.48 21.43
N PHE A 53 0.31 11.03 22.56
CA PHE A 53 -0.90 11.59 23.14
C PHE A 53 -0.59 12.22 24.50
N GLU A 54 -0.95 13.49 24.67
CA GLU A 54 -0.82 14.16 25.97
C GLU A 54 -1.95 13.80 26.93
N ALA A 55 -3.05 13.25 26.41
CA ALA A 55 -4.23 12.89 27.18
C ALA A 55 -4.82 11.55 26.71
N PHE A 56 -5.55 10.89 27.61
CA PHE A 56 -6.20 9.61 27.32
C PHE A 56 -7.06 9.68 26.06
N PRO A 57 -6.82 8.81 25.04
CA PRO A 57 -7.57 8.85 23.80
C PRO A 57 -9.07 8.63 24.00
N LYS A 58 -9.91 9.48 23.36
CA LYS A 58 -11.38 9.36 23.45
C LYS A 58 -11.90 8.02 22.94
N ASN A 59 -11.22 7.41 21.98
CA ASN A 59 -11.55 6.10 21.41
C ASN A 59 -10.29 5.23 21.31
N LEU A 60 -9.91 4.64 22.45
CA LEU A 60 -8.71 3.82 22.56
C LEU A 60 -8.68 2.64 21.56
N PRO A 61 -9.77 1.86 21.36
CA PRO A 61 -9.75 0.77 20.37
C PRO A 61 -9.42 1.21 18.94
N SER A 62 -9.93 2.37 18.49
CA SER A 62 -9.59 2.90 17.16
C SER A 62 -8.12 3.32 17.08
N VAL A 63 -7.60 4.00 18.11
CA VAL A 63 -6.18 4.40 18.17
C VAL A 63 -5.27 3.18 18.18
N ILE A 64 -5.61 2.12 18.91
CA ILE A 64 -4.83 0.87 18.91
C ILE A 64 -4.75 0.28 17.50
N TRP A 65 -5.85 0.29 16.73
CA TRP A 65 -5.85 -0.17 15.34
C TRP A 65 -4.99 0.70 14.43
N GLU A 66 -5.05 2.02 14.59
CA GLU A 66 -4.23 2.96 13.82
C GLU A 66 -2.74 2.73 14.09
N LEU A 67 -2.36 2.60 15.37
CA LEU A 67 -0.99 2.31 15.78
C LEU A 67 -0.53 0.93 15.34
N TYR A 68 -1.42 -0.07 15.35
CA TYR A 68 -1.07 -1.39 14.80
C TYR A 68 -0.80 -1.34 13.29
N ASN A 69 -1.57 -0.55 12.52
CA ASN A 69 -1.25 -0.35 11.12
C ASN A 69 0.10 0.37 10.93
N ALA A 70 0.40 1.38 11.77
CA ALA A 70 1.71 2.03 11.76
C ALA A 70 2.86 1.08 12.15
N TRP A 71 2.60 0.13 13.05
CA TRP A 71 3.56 -0.93 13.38
C TRP A 71 3.82 -1.85 12.19
N LEU A 72 2.79 -2.24 11.44
CA LEU A 72 2.96 -3.03 10.21
C LEU A 72 3.77 -2.28 9.14
N ASP A 73 3.62 -0.96 9.04
CA ASP A 73 4.43 -0.15 8.13
C ASP A 73 5.89 -0.08 8.57
N ALA A 74 6.16 -0.09 9.89
CA ALA A 74 7.51 -0.10 10.46
C ALA A 74 8.18 -1.49 10.41
N TYR A 75 7.41 -2.57 10.40
CA TYR A 75 7.87 -3.96 10.35
C TYR A 75 7.18 -4.74 9.21
N PRO A 76 7.48 -4.43 7.92
CA PRO A 76 6.81 -5.04 6.78
C PRO A 76 6.94 -6.58 6.73
N GLU A 77 8.01 -7.13 7.30
CA GLU A 77 8.26 -8.57 7.39
C GLU A 77 7.30 -9.31 8.33
N LYS A 78 6.63 -8.58 9.23
CA LYS A 78 5.62 -9.10 10.16
C LYS A 78 4.21 -9.04 9.59
N ALA A 79 4.02 -8.31 8.50
CA ALA A 79 2.74 -8.29 7.80
C ALA A 79 2.53 -9.65 7.10
N ALA A 80 1.33 -10.21 7.25
CA ALA A 80 0.95 -11.36 6.45
C ALA A 80 1.07 -10.99 4.95
N PRO A 81 1.72 -11.82 4.13
CA PRO A 81 1.78 -11.58 2.69
C PRO A 81 0.36 -11.46 2.17
N ARG A 82 0.02 -10.32 1.55
CA ARG A 82 -1.27 -10.19 0.89
C ARG A 82 -1.28 -11.10 -0.31
N GLU A 83 -2.29 -11.95 -0.41
CA GLU A 83 -2.58 -12.64 -1.67
C GLU A 83 -2.75 -11.57 -2.75
N THR A 84 -1.90 -11.64 -3.77
CA THR A 84 -2.00 -10.77 -4.92
C THR A 84 -3.30 -11.10 -5.63
N VAL A 85 -4.22 -10.15 -5.66
CA VAL A 85 -5.47 -10.31 -6.41
C VAL A 85 -5.11 -10.22 -7.89
N ASP A 86 -5.40 -11.28 -8.64
CA ASP A 86 -5.30 -11.25 -10.10
C ASP A 86 -6.44 -10.37 -10.64
N CYS A 87 -6.10 -9.12 -10.93
CA CYS A 87 -7.06 -8.14 -11.40
C CYS A 87 -6.85 -7.91 -12.90
N PRO A 88 -7.90 -8.08 -13.72
CA PRO A 88 -7.75 -7.98 -15.17
C PRO A 88 -7.35 -6.58 -15.63
N ASP A 89 -7.61 -5.53 -14.85
CA ASP A 89 -7.46 -4.13 -15.25
C ASP A 89 -6.10 -3.53 -14.88
N CYS A 90 -5.37 -4.13 -13.93
CA CYS A 90 -4.17 -3.55 -13.36
C CYS A 90 -3.04 -4.56 -13.22
N GLU A 91 -1.81 -4.08 -13.18
CA GLU A 91 -0.65 -4.92 -12.91
C GLU A 91 -0.22 -4.72 -11.45
N SER A 92 -0.46 -5.74 -10.62
CA SER A 92 -0.16 -5.72 -9.19
C SER A 92 -0.77 -4.51 -8.44
N GLY A 93 -1.96 -4.09 -8.83
CA GLY A 93 -2.68 -2.95 -8.23
C GLY A 93 -2.41 -1.60 -8.89
N TRP A 94 -1.52 -1.52 -9.88
CA TRP A 94 -1.23 -0.28 -10.64
C TRP A 94 -1.91 -0.29 -12.00
N LEU A 95 -2.65 0.78 -12.29
CA LEU A 95 -3.06 1.12 -13.66
C LEU A 95 -1.89 1.82 -14.34
N ILE A 96 -1.45 1.25 -15.45
CA ILE A 96 -0.43 1.85 -16.31
C ILE A 96 -1.16 2.43 -17.51
N LEU A 97 -1.03 3.73 -17.69
CA LEU A 97 -1.82 4.52 -18.61
C LEU A 97 -0.91 5.30 -19.54
N GLU A 98 -1.35 5.50 -20.77
CA GLU A 98 -0.72 6.40 -21.72
C GLU A 98 -1.75 7.31 -22.36
N LYS A 99 -1.35 8.53 -22.68
CA LYS A 99 -2.17 9.46 -23.45
C LYS A 99 -1.31 10.15 -24.49
N ASP A 100 -1.80 10.19 -25.72
CA ASP A 100 -1.15 10.97 -26.76
C ASP A 100 -1.36 12.47 -26.45
N GLN A 101 -0.31 13.25 -26.59
CA GLN A 101 -0.37 14.69 -26.50
C GLN A 101 0.40 15.30 -27.67
N ASP A 102 -0.31 16.00 -28.54
CA ASP A 102 0.27 16.96 -29.49
C ASP A 102 0.78 18.18 -28.67
N PRO A 103 2.04 18.65 -28.79
CA PRO A 103 3.04 18.40 -29.84
C PRO A 103 4.15 17.39 -29.49
N TYR A 104 3.98 16.58 -28.45
CA TYR A 104 5.00 15.64 -28.05
C TYR A 104 5.00 14.41 -28.96
N ARG A 105 6.19 14.07 -29.48
CA ARG A 105 6.40 12.88 -30.31
C ARG A 105 6.21 11.57 -29.53
N THR A 106 6.23 11.63 -28.20
CA THR A 106 6.07 10.47 -27.30
C THR A 106 4.85 10.66 -26.40
N PRO A 107 3.99 9.63 -26.26
CA PRO A 107 2.84 9.70 -25.36
C PRO A 107 3.30 9.91 -23.91
N ILE A 108 2.47 10.60 -23.14
CA ILE A 108 2.69 10.74 -21.70
C ILE A 108 2.25 9.46 -21.00
N SER A 109 3.17 8.84 -20.26
CA SER A 109 2.85 7.71 -19.38
C SER A 109 2.43 8.22 -18.00
N ALA A 110 1.36 7.65 -17.46
CA ALA A 110 0.88 7.91 -16.11
C ALA A 110 0.63 6.58 -15.37
N THR A 111 0.81 6.59 -14.06
CA THR A 111 0.48 5.45 -13.20
C THR A 111 -0.50 5.89 -12.12
N ALA A 112 -1.49 5.04 -11.84
CA ALA A 112 -2.50 5.33 -10.83
C ALA A 112 -2.87 4.06 -10.04
N PRO A 113 -3.21 4.17 -8.74
CA PRO A 113 -3.71 3.04 -7.97
C PRO A 113 -5.08 2.55 -8.50
N CYS A 114 -5.23 1.24 -8.68
CA CYS A 114 -6.43 0.63 -9.23
C CYS A 114 -7.63 0.73 -8.29
N GLY A 115 -8.69 1.40 -8.74
CA GLY A 115 -9.94 1.58 -8.01
C GLY A 115 -10.86 0.36 -7.99
N ARG A 116 -10.59 -0.64 -8.85
CA ARG A 116 -11.35 -1.90 -8.91
C ARG A 116 -10.89 -2.90 -7.85
N CYS A 117 -9.62 -3.29 -7.86
CA CYS A 117 -9.11 -4.29 -6.90
C CYS A 117 -8.64 -3.66 -5.58
N ARG A 118 -8.24 -2.38 -5.57
CA ARG A 118 -7.70 -1.67 -4.40
C ARG A 118 -6.62 -2.47 -3.65
N GLN A 119 -5.81 -3.23 -4.39
CA GLN A 119 -4.73 -4.05 -3.84
C GLN A 119 -3.69 -3.18 -3.11
N LEU A 120 -3.48 -1.96 -3.59
CA LEU A 120 -2.64 -0.95 -2.93
C LEU A 120 -3.46 -0.16 -1.93
N ARG A 121 -2.91 0.13 -0.75
CA ARG A 121 -3.53 1.06 0.19
C ARG A 121 -3.14 2.49 -0.16
N MET A 122 -4.01 3.20 -0.86
CA MET A 122 -3.81 4.58 -1.28
C MET A 122 -4.98 5.46 -0.88
N PRO A 123 -4.79 6.77 -0.66
CA PRO A 123 -5.87 7.69 -0.32
C PRO A 123 -6.79 7.97 -1.53
N LYS A 124 -6.26 7.82 -2.75
CA LYS A 124 -6.98 8.06 -4.00
C LYS A 124 -6.78 6.90 -4.96
N TYR A 125 -7.83 6.56 -5.68
CA TYR A 125 -7.86 5.49 -6.67
C TYR A 125 -8.49 5.98 -7.96
N LEU A 126 -8.19 5.32 -9.07
CA LEU A 126 -8.75 5.58 -10.39
C LEU A 126 -9.33 4.28 -10.95
N ARG A 127 -10.54 4.32 -11.52
CA ARG A 127 -11.05 3.19 -12.33
C ARG A 127 -10.53 3.31 -13.75
N LEU A 128 -10.33 2.16 -14.40
CA LEU A 128 -9.86 2.16 -15.80
C LEU A 128 -10.86 2.85 -16.73
N GLU A 129 -12.16 2.65 -16.51
CA GLU A 129 -13.25 3.32 -17.25
C GLU A 129 -13.11 4.85 -17.19
N ASP A 130 -12.88 5.41 -16.00
CA ASP A 130 -12.71 6.85 -15.80
C ASP A 130 -11.44 7.37 -16.51
N ALA A 131 -10.35 6.59 -16.48
CA ALA A 131 -9.12 6.92 -17.19
C ALA A 131 -9.34 6.95 -18.71
N MET A 132 -10.09 5.98 -19.24
CA MET A 132 -10.43 5.92 -20.66
C MET A 132 -11.31 7.10 -21.10
N LEU A 133 -12.28 7.50 -20.27
CA LEU A 133 -13.07 8.71 -20.51
C LEU A 133 -12.21 9.98 -20.53
N ALA A 134 -11.14 10.02 -19.73
CA ALA A 134 -10.17 11.12 -19.73
C ALA A 134 -9.17 11.09 -20.92
N GLY A 135 -9.32 10.11 -21.83
CA GLY A 135 -8.49 9.96 -23.02
C GLY A 135 -7.19 9.20 -22.80
N PHE A 136 -7.06 8.47 -21.69
CA PHE A 136 -5.94 7.55 -21.49
C PHE A 136 -6.26 6.16 -22.06
N ARG A 137 -5.28 5.51 -22.67
CA ARG A 137 -5.31 4.09 -22.99
C ARG A 137 -4.51 3.31 -21.96
N ARG A 138 -4.94 2.07 -21.70
CA ARG A 138 -4.16 1.17 -20.84
C ARG A 138 -2.93 0.67 -21.58
N LYS A 139 -1.80 0.68 -20.88
CA LYS A 139 -0.55 0.05 -21.29
C LYS A 139 -0.34 -1.23 -20.46
N ASN A 140 0.07 -2.32 -21.10
CA ASN A 140 0.39 -3.57 -20.40
C ASN A 140 1.90 -3.71 -20.35
N LEU A 141 2.53 -3.47 -19.20
CA LEU A 141 3.98 -3.60 -19.10
C LEU A 141 4.41 -5.06 -19.26
N THR A 142 3.57 -6.00 -18.80
CA THR A 142 3.83 -7.44 -18.91
C THR A 142 3.92 -7.94 -20.36
N THR A 143 3.08 -7.43 -21.27
CA THR A 143 3.11 -7.83 -22.69
C THR A 143 4.01 -6.95 -23.53
N GLU A 144 4.16 -5.66 -23.21
CA GLU A 144 4.95 -4.72 -24.02
C GLU A 144 6.46 -4.77 -23.71
N TYR A 145 6.85 -5.11 -22.48
CA TYR A 145 8.24 -5.39 -22.11
C TYR A 145 8.59 -6.88 -22.14
N ALA A 146 7.69 -7.74 -22.63
CA ALA A 146 8.09 -9.06 -23.12
C ALA A 146 9.09 -8.95 -24.30
N VAL A 147 9.23 -7.74 -24.87
CA VAL A 147 10.26 -7.38 -25.85
C VAL A 147 11.65 -7.37 -25.18
N ARG A 148 12.32 -8.52 -25.31
CA ARG A 148 13.77 -8.76 -25.11
C ARG A 148 14.28 -8.45 -23.70
N ARG A 149 14.01 -9.34 -22.75
CA ARG A 149 14.89 -9.54 -21.59
C ARG A 149 16.27 -9.98 -22.10
N ARG A 150 17.14 -9.03 -22.40
CA ARG A 150 18.55 -9.33 -22.68
C ARG A 150 19.16 -9.87 -21.38
N PRO A 151 19.85 -11.01 -21.40
CA PRO A 151 20.60 -11.45 -20.23
C PRO A 151 21.58 -10.35 -19.80
N VAL A 152 21.82 -10.23 -18.50
CA VAL A 152 22.68 -9.18 -17.90
C VAL A 152 24.05 -9.08 -18.60
N ARG A 153 24.59 -10.21 -19.07
CA ARG A 153 25.82 -10.28 -19.87
C ARG A 153 25.73 -9.54 -21.21
N GLU A 154 24.63 -9.67 -21.93
CA GLU A 154 24.41 -8.91 -23.17
C GLU A 154 24.26 -7.42 -22.89
N LEU A 155 23.60 -7.07 -21.78
CA LEU A 155 23.45 -5.67 -21.37
C LEU A 155 24.82 -5.05 -21.09
N ALA A 156 25.64 -5.73 -20.27
CA ALA A 156 26.99 -5.30 -19.94
C ALA A 156 27.89 -5.17 -21.20
N ALA A 157 27.78 -6.10 -22.15
CA ALA A 157 28.54 -6.06 -23.40
C ALA A 157 28.09 -4.94 -24.38
N SER A 158 26.94 -4.32 -24.12
CA SER A 158 26.37 -3.24 -24.94
C SER A 158 26.66 -1.84 -24.39
N ILE A 159 27.17 -1.74 -23.16
CA ILE A 159 27.57 -0.46 -22.56
C ILE A 159 28.74 0.11 -23.37
N GLY A 160 28.56 1.32 -23.91
CA GLY A 160 29.58 2.01 -24.72
C GLY A 160 29.53 1.76 -26.23
N ARG A 161 28.59 0.93 -26.74
CA ARG A 161 28.34 0.83 -28.19
C ARG A 161 27.39 1.95 -28.64
N ASN A 162 27.63 2.50 -29.83
CA ASN A 162 26.70 3.45 -30.45
C ASN A 162 25.31 2.81 -30.60
N VAL A 163 24.28 3.50 -30.12
CA VAL A 163 22.88 3.07 -30.30
C VAL A 163 22.61 3.08 -31.80
N PRO A 164 22.24 1.95 -32.43
CA PRO A 164 21.89 1.95 -33.83
C PRO A 164 20.68 2.86 -34.02
N GLN A 165 20.81 3.86 -34.90
CA GLN A 165 19.68 4.70 -35.28
C GLN A 165 18.63 3.80 -35.91
N VAL A 166 17.45 3.77 -35.31
CA VAL A 166 16.29 3.08 -35.88
C VAL A 166 15.89 3.87 -37.12
N ASN A 167 16.35 3.44 -38.30
CA ASN A 167 15.86 3.95 -39.56
C ASN A 167 14.36 3.68 -39.62
N THR A 168 13.58 4.75 -39.50
CA THR A 168 12.14 4.73 -39.71
C THR A 168 11.96 4.48 -41.21
N VAL A 169 11.64 3.25 -41.59
CA VAL A 169 11.22 2.96 -42.96
C VAL A 169 9.85 3.62 -43.11
N ALA A 170 9.81 4.73 -43.83
CA ALA A 170 8.57 5.27 -44.35
C ALA A 170 7.96 4.19 -45.27
N GLN A 171 6.79 3.69 -44.90
CA GLN A 171 5.87 3.12 -45.88
C GLN A 171 5.32 4.30 -46.68
N GLU A 172 5.80 4.46 -47.90
CA GLU A 172 5.08 5.16 -48.97
C GLU A 172 4.52 4.11 -49.93
N ASP A 173 3.39 4.47 -50.55
CA ASP A 173 2.39 3.66 -51.24
C ASP A 173 2.88 2.74 -52.38
#